data_AF-X0UP63-F1
#
_entry.id   AF-X0UP63-F1
#
_cell.length_a   1.000
_cell.length_b   1.000
_cell.length_c   1.000
_cell.angle_alpha   90.00
_cell.angle_beta   90.00
_cell.angle_gamma   90.00
#
_symmetry.space_group_name_H-M   'P 1'
#
loop_
_entity.id
_entity.type
_entity.pdbx_description
1 polymer ?
#
loop_
_entity_poly.entity_id
_entity_poly.type
_entity_poly.pdbx_seq_one_letter_code
_entity_poly.pdbx_strand_id
1 'polypeptide(L)' 'MLTTDELERYDRQIMIRGFGEEGQEKLKRAKVVIAGGGGLGSPVSIYLAAAGVGVIRIVDNDKV' A
#
# COMPACT_ATOMS: atom_id res chain seq x y z
N MET A 1 1.05 -15.26 2.35
CA MET A 1 1.20 -15.82 1.00
C MET A 1 0.36 -14.99 0.05
N LEU A 2 0.98 -14.58 -1.05
CA LEU A 2 0.37 -13.81 -2.12
C LEU A 2 -0.51 -14.77 -2.91
N THR A 3 -1.69 -14.30 -3.26
CA THR A 3 -2.58 -14.95 -4.23
C THR A 3 -2.00 -14.77 -5.63
N THR A 4 -2.48 -15.55 -6.59
CA THR A 4 -2.09 -15.42 -7.99
C THR A 4 -2.34 -14.01 -8.53
N ASP A 5 -3.49 -13.42 -8.20
CA ASP A 5 -3.84 -12.05 -8.61
C ASP A 5 -2.89 -11.00 -8.00
N GLU A 6 -2.44 -11.21 -6.75
CA GLU A 6 -1.46 -10.32 -6.11
C GLU A 6 -0.07 -10.48 -6.74
N LEU A 7 0.33 -11.70 -7.10
CA LEU A 7 1.58 -11.94 -7.83
C LEU A 7 1.57 -11.22 -9.19
N GLU A 8 0.47 -11.32 -9.95
CA GLU A 8 0.32 -10.61 -11.22
C GLU A 8 0.31 -9.08 -11.02
N ARG A 9 -0.47 -8.58 -10.05
CA ARG A 9 -0.59 -7.15 -9.77
C ARG A 9 0.73 -6.51 -9.32
N TYR A 10 1.50 -7.21 -8.50
CA TYR A 10 2.72 -6.68 -7.86
C TYR A 10 4.02 -7.15 -8.55
N ASP A 11 3.95 -7.87 -9.67
CA ASP A 11 5.08 -8.42 -10.41
C ASP A 11 6.23 -7.39 -10.60
N ARG A 12 5.89 -6.19 -11.07
CA ARG A 12 6.87 -5.13 -11.33
C ARG A 12 7.65 -4.69 -10.09
N GLN A 13 7.01 -4.60 -8.93
CA GLN A 13 7.69 -4.19 -7.69
C GLN A 13 8.40 -5.36 -7.01
N ILE A 14 7.88 -6.59 -7.15
CA ILE A 14 8.55 -7.82 -6.70
C ILE A 14 9.90 -7.99 -7.39
N MET A 15 10.00 -7.66 -8.69
CA MET A 15 11.25 -7.72 -9.47
C MET A 15 12.34 -6.74 -9.01
N ILE A 16 12.03 -5.76 -8.15
CA ILE A 16 13.03 -4.79 -7.67
C ILE A 16 14.05 -5.50 -6.79
N ARG A 17 15.34 -5.36 -7.14
CA ARG A 17 16.46 -5.93 -6.38
C ARG A 17 16.40 -5.50 -4.92
N GLY A 18 16.32 -6.48 -4.01
CA GLY A 18 16.25 -6.25 -2.56
C GLY A 18 14.84 -6.07 -2.00
N PHE A 19 13.80 -6.07 -2.84
CA PHE A 19 12.41 -6.07 -2.40
C PHE A 19 11.83 -7.50 -2.39
N GLY A 20 11.68 -8.12 -3.56
CA GLY A 20 11.22 -9.51 -3.70
C GLY A 20 9.80 -9.77 -3.16
N GLU A 21 9.37 -11.04 -3.23
CA GLU A 21 8.09 -11.47 -2.66
C GLU A 21 8.03 -11.24 -1.15
N GLU A 22 9.15 -11.38 -0.44
CA GLU A 22 9.23 -11.13 1.00
C GLU A 22 8.87 -9.66 1.34
N GLY A 23 9.36 -8.70 0.55
CA GLY A 23 9.00 -7.29 0.67
C GLY A 23 7.51 -7.06 0.46
N GLN A 24 6.93 -7.68 -0.55
CA GLN A 24 5.49 -7.57 -0.83
C GLN A 24 4.63 -8.19 0.27
N GLU A 25 5.04 -9.34 0.78
CA GLU A 25 4.43 -10.01 1.92
C GLU A 25 4.46 -9.15 3.19
N LYS A 26 5.55 -8.41 3.41
CA LYS A 26 5.64 -7.45 4.51
C LYS A 26 4.65 -6.29 4.33
N LEU A 27 4.54 -5.71 3.13
CA LEU A 27 3.55 -4.66 2.85
C LEU A 27 2.11 -5.17 3.03
N LYS A 28 1.80 -6.36 2.51
CA LYS A 28 0.48 -6.99 2.67
C LYS A 28 0.08 -7.18 4.14
N ARG A 29 1.04 -7.44 5.04
CA ARG A 29 0.78 -7.56 6.49
C ARG A 29 0.79 -6.22 7.23
N ALA A 30 1.31 -5.16 6.61
CA ALA A 30 1.45 -3.86 7.25
C ALA A 30 0.09 -3.18 7.45
N LYS A 31 0.02 -2.35 8.49
CA LYS A 31 -1.13 -1.50 8.81
C LYS A 31 -0.63 -0.07 8.99
N VAL A 32 -1.18 0.86 8.21
CA VAL A 32 -0.79 2.27 8.21
C VAL A 32 -1.98 3.15 8.57
N VAL A 33 -1.74 4.17 9.39
CA VAL A 33 -2.70 5.25 9.66
C VAL A 33 -2.23 6.51 8.94
N ILE A 34 -3.13 7.15 8.20
CA ILE A 34 -2.94 8.45 7.57
C ILE A 34 -3.86 9.44 8.27
N ALA A 35 -3.28 10.45 8.93
CA ALA A 35 -4.01 11.52 9.57
C ALA A 35 -4.15 12.70 8.60
N GLY A 36 -5.38 12.98 8.18
CA GLY A 36 -5.72 13.94 7.12
C GLY A 36 -5.73 13.28 5.74
N GLY A 37 -6.81 13.50 5.00
CA GLY A 37 -7.07 13.13 3.60
C GLY A 37 -6.98 14.31 2.63
N GLY A 38 -6.38 15.43 3.04
CA GLY A 38 -6.16 16.60 2.19
C GLY A 38 -4.99 16.46 1.19
N GLY A 39 -4.34 17.58 0.84
CA GLY A 39 -3.32 17.65 -0.22
C GLY A 39 -2.09 16.75 -0.03
N LEU A 40 -1.78 16.32 1.20
CA LEU A 40 -0.70 15.39 1.50
C LEU A 40 -1.20 13.94 1.67
N GLY A 41 -2.30 13.76 2.41
CA GLY A 41 -2.86 12.45 2.67
C GLY A 41 -3.39 11.75 1.43
N SER A 42 -4.00 12.52 0.51
CA SER A 42 -4.51 12.01 -0.75
C SER A 42 -3.43 11.31 -1.59
N PRO A 43 -2.34 11.96 -2.02
CA PRO A 43 -1.31 11.29 -2.82
C PRO A 43 -0.63 10.15 -2.07
N VAL A 44 -0.36 10.29 -0.76
CA VAL A 44 0.24 9.21 0.05
C VAL A 44 -0.66 7.97 0.07
N SER A 45 -1.97 8.15 0.27
CA SER A 45 -2.92 7.03 0.30
C SER A 45 -2.98 6.27 -1.02
N ILE A 46 -2.91 6.99 -2.15
CA ILE A 46 -2.88 6.39 -3.50
C ILE A 46 -1.67 5.49 -3.65
N TYR A 47 -0.47 5.97 -3.31
CA TYR A 47 0.75 5.18 -3.46
C TYR A 47 0.81 3.99 -2.50
N LEU A 48 0.38 4.16 -1.25
CA LEU A 48 0.36 3.05 -0.28
C LEU A 48 -0.63 1.96 -0.69
N ALA A 49 -1.81 2.35 -1.21
CA ALA A 49 -2.80 1.40 -1.72
C ALA A 49 -2.28 0.68 -2.96
N ALA A 50 -1.70 1.42 -3.91
CA ALA A 50 -1.11 0.87 -5.12
C ALA A 50 0.05 -0.10 -4.83
N ALA A 51 0.90 0.23 -3.85
CA ALA A 51 2.00 -0.62 -3.42
C ALA A 51 1.55 -1.90 -2.69
N GLY A 52 0.29 -1.99 -2.26
CA GLY A 52 -0.27 -3.18 -1.63
C GLY A 52 -0.10 -3.24 -0.11
N VAL A 53 -0.16 -2.10 0.58
CA VAL A 53 -0.33 -2.09 2.04
C VAL A 53 -1.66 -2.75 2.40
N GLY A 54 -1.64 -3.75 3.29
CA GLY A 54 -2.84 -4.55 3.58
C GLY A 54 -3.96 -3.80 4.29
N VAL A 55 -3.62 -2.85 5.17
CA VAL A 55 -4.62 -1.99 5.82
C VAL A 55 -4.16 -0.55 5.81
N ILE A 56 -4.97 0.32 5.25
CA ILE A 56 -4.80 1.78 5.29
C ILE A 56 -6.01 2.36 6.01
N ARG A 57 -5.78 3.01 7.14
CA ARG A 57 -6.81 3.76 7.87
C ARG A 57 -6.58 5.23 7.65
N ILE A 58 -7.51 5.88 6.97
CA ILE A 58 -7.51 7.34 6.79
C ILE A 58 -8.43 7.94 7.85
N VAL A 59 -7.95 8.96 8.57
CA VAL A 59 -8.72 9.70 9.56
C VAL A 59 -8.77 11.15 9.13
N ASP A 60 -9.96 11.63 8.78
CA ASP A 60 -10.22 13.02 8.44
C ASP A 60 -11.58 13.43 9.04
N ASN A 61 -11.68 14.67 9.51
CA ASN A 61 -12.90 15.23 10.10
C ASN A 61 -13.56 16.27 9.18
N ASP A 62 -12.93 16.62 8.07
CA ASP A 62 -13.45 17.57 7.11
C ASP A 62 -14.28 16.87 6.02
N LYS A 63 -14.94 17.67 5.18
CA LYS A 63 -15.67 17.23 3.98
C LYS A 63 -15.05 17.89 2.75
N VAL A 64 -15.21 17.24 1.60
CA VAL A 64 -14.86 17.81 0.28
C VAL A 64 -15.92 18.82 -0.13
#